data_AF-A0A367JWA5-F1
#
_entry.id   AF-A0A367JWA5-F1
#
_cell.length_a   1.000
_cell.length_b   1.000
_cell.length_c   1.000
_cell.angle_alpha   90.00
_cell.angle_beta   90.00
_cell.angle_gamma   90.00
#
_symmetry.space_group_name_H-M   'P 1'
#
loop_
_entity.id
_entity.type
_entity.pdbx_description
1 polymer ?
#
loop_
_entity_poly.entity_id
_entity_poly.type
_entity_poly.pdbx_seq_one_letter_code
_entity_poly.pdbx_strand_id
1 'polypeptide(L)'
;MAPTKDVYNPLLFEIAWEVANKVGGIYTVIKTKVPVTVREFGERYCLIGPLSYKTAPMEVEALEPPTQIIKEALDALSSQGVKYLFGRWLVEGAPYVLLFDTGSVNHKLDEWKGDIWRVAGIPSPPNDQETNEAILFGYVVAWFLEEITKRVRM
;
A
#
# COMPACT_ATOMS: atom_id res chain seq x y z
N MET A 1 -20.05 23.80 -0.79
CA MET A 1 -18.77 24.00 -0.08
C MET A 1 -18.19 22.62 0.13
N ALA A 2 -16.99 22.32 -0.40
CA ALA A 2 -16.40 21.00 -0.18
C ALA A 2 -16.20 20.77 1.33
N PRO A 3 -16.47 19.57 1.86
CA PRO A 3 -16.26 19.31 3.28
C PRO A 3 -14.82 19.65 3.66
N THR A 4 -14.66 20.40 4.75
CA THR A 4 -13.35 20.80 5.28
C THR A 4 -12.62 19.57 5.80
N LYS A 5 -11.41 19.32 5.28
CA LYS A 5 -10.58 18.20 5.74
C LYS A 5 -10.18 18.39 7.20
N ASP A 6 -10.35 17.36 8.02
CA ASP A 6 -9.82 17.34 9.37
C ASP A 6 -8.30 17.15 9.33
N VAL A 7 -7.56 18.20 9.69
CA VAL A 7 -6.10 18.20 9.76
C VAL A 7 -5.56 17.68 11.10
N TYR A 8 -6.42 17.51 12.11
CA TYR A 8 -6.05 17.04 13.45
C TYR A 8 -6.13 15.51 13.57
N ASN A 9 -7.01 14.87 12.80
CA ASN A 9 -7.14 13.40 12.76
C ASN A 9 -6.86 12.80 11.37
N PRO A 10 -5.69 13.03 10.76
CA PRO A 10 -5.39 12.51 9.43
C PRO A 10 -5.24 10.99 9.41
N LEU A 11 -5.57 10.36 8.28
CA LEU A 11 -5.11 9.00 7.97
C LEU A 11 -3.62 9.06 7.65
N LEU A 12 -2.86 8.07 8.14
CA LEU A 12 -1.44 7.91 7.87
C LEU A 12 -1.21 6.59 7.14
N PHE A 13 -0.75 6.69 5.89
CA PHE A 13 -0.27 5.57 5.10
C PHE A 13 1.26 5.63 5.02
N GLU A 14 1.94 4.61 5.52
CA GLU A 14 3.39 4.47 5.39
C GLU A 14 3.72 3.34 4.42
N ILE A 15 4.41 3.67 3.33
CA ILE A 15 4.61 2.77 2.19
C ILE A 15 6.07 2.39 2.09
N ALA A 16 6.37 1.09 2.09
CA ALA A 16 7.72 0.60 1.84
C ALA A 16 7.71 -0.83 1.31
N TRP A 17 8.78 -1.17 0.58
CA TRP A 17 8.99 -2.51 0.04
C TRP A 17 9.13 -3.59 1.14
N GLU A 18 9.66 -3.21 2.30
CA GLU A 18 9.99 -4.12 3.39
C GLU A 18 8.86 -4.30 4.43
N VAL A 19 7.65 -3.77 4.16
CA VAL A 19 6.48 -4.00 5.03
C VAL A 19 6.07 -5.47 4.94
N ALA A 20 6.07 -6.18 6.08
CA ALA A 20 5.79 -7.62 6.17
C ALA A 20 6.64 -8.51 5.24
N ASN A 21 7.81 -8.00 4.82
CA ASN A 21 8.73 -8.67 3.92
C ASN A 21 10.17 -8.28 4.25
N LYS A 22 10.87 -9.10 5.04
CA LYS A 22 12.24 -8.78 5.46
C LYS A 22 13.22 -8.96 4.30
N VAL A 23 13.67 -7.84 3.73
CA VAL A 23 14.73 -7.80 2.69
C VAL A 23 16.04 -7.23 3.25
N GLY A 24 15.96 -6.21 4.09
CA GLY A 24 17.11 -5.46 4.58
C GLY A 24 16.85 -4.79 5.93
N GLY A 25 17.44 -3.60 6.09
CA GLY A 25 17.40 -2.85 7.34
C GLY A 25 16.10 -2.06 7.55
N ILE A 26 15.38 -1.71 6.48
CA ILE A 26 14.16 -0.90 6.57
C ILE A 26 13.08 -1.66 7.32
N TYR A 27 13.01 -2.99 7.16
CA TYR A 27 12.14 -3.86 7.95
C TYR A 27 12.29 -3.59 9.45
N THR A 28 13.54 -3.55 9.94
CA THR A 28 13.83 -3.29 11.35
C THR A 28 13.44 -1.87 11.77
N VAL A 29 13.70 -0.88 10.91
CA VAL A 29 13.33 0.51 11.17
C VAL A 29 11.81 0.63 11.33
N ILE A 30 11.05 0.11 10.37
CA ILE A 30 9.58 0.18 10.43
C ILE A 30 9.09 -0.59 11.65
N LYS A 31 9.53 -1.84 11.84
CA LYS A 31 9.09 -2.69 12.95
C LYS A 31 9.33 -2.05 14.32
N THR A 32 10.48 -1.41 14.54
CA THR A 32 10.78 -0.75 15.82
C THR A 32 10.07 0.60 15.99
N LYS A 33 9.67 1.26 14.90
CA LYS A 33 8.88 2.50 14.91
C LYS A 33 7.38 2.27 15.07
N VAL A 34 6.88 1.09 14.71
CA VAL A 34 5.45 0.75 14.77
C VAL A 34 4.83 1.05 16.14
N PRO A 35 5.38 0.61 17.30
CA PRO A 35 4.73 0.81 18.60
C PRO A 35 4.46 2.28 18.92
N VAL A 36 5.41 3.17 18.66
CA VAL A 36 5.23 4.62 18.89
C VAL A 36 4.27 5.24 17.88
N THR A 37 4.26 4.77 16.63
CA THR A 37 3.36 5.30 15.59
C THR A 37 1.91 4.88 15.85
N VAL A 38 1.69 3.63 16.26
CA VAL A 38 0.37 3.13 16.67
C VAL A 38 -0.13 3.85 17.91
N ARG A 39 0.74 4.18 18.88
CA ARG A 39 0.33 4.98 20.05
C ARG A 39 -0.24 6.35 19.66
N GLU A 40 0.33 6.97 18.63
CA GLU A 40 -0.09 8.31 18.17
C GLU A 40 -1.31 8.27 17.23
N PHE A 41 -1.30 7.36 16.26
CA PHE A 41 -2.30 7.33 15.19
C PHE A 41 -3.41 6.29 15.39
N GLY A 42 -3.18 5.28 16.23
CA GLY A 42 -4.12 4.18 16.45
C GLY A 42 -4.53 3.52 15.14
N GLU A 43 -5.85 3.41 14.93
CA GLU A 43 -6.45 2.80 13.74
C GLU A 43 -6.36 3.65 12.47
N ARG A 44 -5.87 4.89 12.57
CA ARG A 44 -5.61 5.75 11.40
C ARG A 44 -4.30 5.41 10.69
N TYR A 45 -3.46 4.55 11.28
CA TYR A 45 -2.17 4.15 10.73
C TYR A 45 -2.26 2.81 10.00
N CYS A 46 -1.87 2.82 8.73
CA CYS A 46 -1.82 1.64 7.88
C CYS A 46 -0.50 1.61 7.11
N LEU A 47 0.20 0.47 7.18
CA LEU A 47 1.39 0.21 6.39
C LEU A 47 1.00 -0.40 5.04
N ILE A 48 1.69 -0.01 3.97
CA ILE A 48 1.45 -0.53 2.62
C ILE A 48 2.74 -1.14 2.06
N GLY A 49 2.65 -2.36 1.55
CA GLY A 49 3.77 -3.09 0.97
C GLY A 49 3.38 -3.98 -0.21
N PRO A 50 4.35 -4.58 -0.91
CA PRO A 50 4.09 -5.64 -1.87
C PRO A 50 3.72 -6.95 -1.15
N LEU A 51 2.79 -7.71 -1.71
CA LEU A 51 2.39 -9.02 -1.20
C LEU A 51 3.44 -10.06 -1.56
N SER A 52 4.18 -10.52 -0.55
CA SER A 52 5.02 -11.71 -0.64
C SER A 52 4.24 -12.93 -0.18
N TYR A 53 3.82 -13.78 -1.12
CA TYR A 53 3.15 -15.06 -0.81
C TYR A 53 3.98 -16.01 0.05
N LYS A 54 5.30 -15.79 0.16
CA LYS A 54 6.20 -16.58 1.00
C LYS A 54 6.16 -16.15 2.46
N THR A 55 6.07 -14.85 2.74
CA THR A 55 6.20 -14.30 4.10
C THR A 55 4.85 -13.90 4.71
N ALA A 56 3.92 -13.41 3.89
CA ALA A 56 2.65 -12.87 4.36
C ALA A 56 1.83 -13.84 5.22
N PRO A 57 1.71 -15.16 4.92
CA PRO A 57 0.96 -16.08 5.77
C PRO A 57 1.52 -16.25 7.19
N MET A 58 2.80 -15.94 7.41
CA MET A 58 3.46 -16.03 8.72
C MET A 58 3.48 -14.69 9.46
N GLU A 59 3.46 -13.58 8.72
CA GLU A 59 3.58 -12.24 9.28
C GLU A 59 2.24 -11.53 9.44
N VAL A 60 1.19 -11.92 8.73
CA VAL A 60 -0.06 -11.14 8.67
C VAL A 60 -1.25 -11.99 9.07
N GLU A 61 -2.01 -11.49 10.04
CA GLU A 61 -3.36 -11.98 10.34
C GLU A 61 -4.35 -11.25 9.44
N ALA A 62 -5.00 -11.98 8.53
CA ALA A 62 -5.95 -11.43 7.58
C ALA A 62 -7.21 -10.91 8.29
N LEU A 63 -7.73 -9.76 7.85
CA LEU A 63 -8.96 -9.18 8.37
C LEU A 63 -9.66 -8.31 7.33
N GLU A 64 -10.93 -8.01 7.60
CA GLU A 64 -11.73 -7.10 6.76
C GLU A 64 -11.39 -5.63 7.05
N PRO A 65 -11.26 -4.78 6.01
CA PRO A 65 -10.99 -3.36 6.20
C PRO A 65 -11.93 -2.68 7.21
N PRO A 66 -11.41 -1.91 8.17
CA PRO A 66 -12.19 -1.46 9.34
C PRO A 66 -13.18 -0.35 9.02
N THR A 67 -12.93 0.43 7.97
CA THR A 67 -13.77 1.58 7.60
C THR A 67 -14.38 1.37 6.22
N GLN A 68 -15.60 1.87 6.05
CA GLN A 68 -16.31 1.84 4.77
C GLN A 68 -15.51 2.54 3.66
N ILE A 69 -14.80 3.62 4.00
CA ILE A 69 -13.94 4.37 3.07
C ILE A 69 -12.83 3.48 2.49
N ILE A 70 -12.09 2.75 3.34
CA ILE A 70 -11.01 1.86 2.88
C ILE A 70 -11.61 0.68 2.13
N LYS A 71 -12.71 0.11 2.62
CA LYS A 71 -13.39 -1.02 1.97
C LYS A 71 -13.82 -0.67 0.55
N GLU A 72 -14.53 0.44 0.35
CA GLU A 72 -14.99 0.84 -0.97
C GLU A 72 -13.85 1.23 -1.92
N ALA A 73 -12.75 1.77 -1.39
CA ALA A 73 -11.55 2.02 -2.19
C ALA A 73 -10.93 0.70 -2.67
N LEU A 74 -10.81 -0.28 -1.78
CA LEU A 74 -10.30 -1.60 -2.11
C LEU A 74 -11.25 -2.38 -3.02
N ASP A 75 -12.57 -2.26 -2.86
CA ASP A 75 -13.56 -2.87 -3.75
C ASP A 75 -13.45 -2.30 -5.17
N ALA A 76 -13.20 -1.00 -5.32
CA ALA A 76 -12.97 -0.38 -6.62
C ALA A 76 -11.71 -0.97 -7.30
N LEU A 77 -10.61 -1.15 -6.57
CA LEU A 77 -9.40 -1.79 -7.08
C LEU A 77 -9.65 -3.28 -7.41
N SER A 78 -10.30 -4.02 -6.52
CA SER A 78 -10.66 -5.44 -6.73
C SER A 78 -11.53 -5.65 -7.96
N SER A 79 -12.47 -4.75 -8.23
CA SER A 79 -13.34 -4.81 -9.42
C SER A 79 -12.55 -4.72 -10.74
N GLN A 80 -11.33 -4.17 -10.68
CA GLN A 80 -10.41 -4.06 -11.80
C GLN A 80 -9.34 -5.15 -11.79
N GLY A 81 -9.50 -6.18 -10.95
CA GLY A 81 -8.62 -7.35 -10.89
C GLY A 81 -7.38 -7.17 -10.02
N VAL A 82 -7.25 -6.07 -9.27
CA VAL A 82 -6.17 -5.90 -8.29
C VAL A 82 -6.40 -6.86 -7.13
N LYS A 83 -5.40 -7.69 -6.81
CA LYS A 83 -5.43 -8.55 -5.62
C LYS A 83 -4.64 -7.91 -4.49
N TYR A 84 -5.12 -8.09 -3.27
CA TYR A 84 -4.45 -7.61 -2.07
C TYR A 84 -4.70 -8.54 -0.88
N LEU A 85 -3.92 -8.34 0.18
CA LEU A 85 -4.17 -8.87 1.52
C LEU A 85 -4.26 -7.68 2.49
N PHE A 86 -5.38 -7.59 3.22
CA PHE A 86 -5.53 -6.63 4.31
C PHE A 86 -5.51 -7.37 5.65
N GLY A 87 -4.85 -6.80 6.66
CA GLY A 87 -4.53 -7.54 7.88
C GLY A 87 -3.98 -6.70 9.02
N ARG A 88 -3.63 -7.38 10.12
CA ARG A 88 -2.71 -6.86 11.14
C ARG A 88 -1.35 -7.50 10.93
N TRP A 89 -0.30 -6.69 10.98
CA TRP A 89 1.06 -7.22 10.99
C TRP A 89 1.39 -7.75 12.39
N LEU A 90 1.84 -9.00 12.49
CA LEU A 90 2.15 -9.74 13.72
C LEU A 90 3.49 -9.29 14.33
N VAL A 91 3.56 -8.00 14.67
CA VAL A 91 4.65 -7.34 15.38
C VAL A 91 4.12 -6.59 16.59
N GLU A 92 4.99 -6.12 17.48
CA GLU A 92 4.59 -5.28 18.61
C GLU A 92 3.81 -4.05 18.11
N GLY A 93 2.65 -3.79 18.71
CA GLY A 93 1.72 -2.73 18.30
C GLY A 93 0.69 -3.14 17.25
N ALA A 94 0.84 -4.30 16.60
CA ALA A 94 -0.14 -4.89 15.66
C ALA A 94 -0.81 -3.86 14.72
N PRO A 95 -0.07 -3.14 13.87
CA PRO A 95 -0.62 -2.10 13.00
C PRO A 95 -1.44 -2.72 11.86
N TYR A 96 -2.35 -1.95 11.26
CA TYR A 96 -2.96 -2.37 9.99
C TYR A 96 -1.91 -2.45 8.89
N VAL A 97 -2.07 -3.42 8.00
CA VAL A 97 -1.23 -3.60 6.83
C VAL A 97 -2.08 -3.93 5.60
N LEU A 98 -1.72 -3.32 4.47
CA LEU A 98 -2.29 -3.57 3.15
C LEU A 98 -1.16 -4.00 2.20
N LEU A 99 -1.23 -5.23 1.71
CA LEU A 99 -0.23 -5.80 0.82
C LEU A 99 -0.81 -6.00 -0.58
N PHE A 100 -0.24 -5.35 -1.59
CA PHE A 100 -0.70 -5.47 -2.97
C PHE A 100 0.04 -6.56 -3.74
N ASP A 101 -0.69 -7.43 -4.44
CA ASP A 101 -0.10 -8.37 -5.39
C ASP A 101 0.25 -7.65 -6.70
N THR A 102 1.51 -7.30 -6.88
CA THR A 102 2.01 -6.67 -8.12
C THR A 102 1.81 -7.58 -9.34
N GLY A 103 1.80 -8.90 -9.16
CA GLY A 103 1.53 -9.86 -10.23
C GLY A 103 0.12 -9.74 -10.79
N SER A 104 -0.85 -9.35 -9.97
CA SER A 104 -2.24 -9.13 -10.41
C SER A 104 -2.39 -7.97 -11.40
N VAL A 105 -1.48 -6.99 -11.34
CA VAL A 105 -1.47 -5.80 -12.20
C VAL A 105 -0.37 -5.82 -13.25
N ASN A 106 0.35 -6.94 -13.42
CA ASN A 106 1.48 -7.03 -14.37
C ASN A 106 1.08 -6.71 -15.83
N HIS A 107 -0.18 -6.96 -16.19
CA HIS A 107 -0.73 -6.62 -17.52
C HIS A 107 -0.75 -5.11 -17.80
N LYS A 108 -0.57 -4.24 -16.79
CA LYS A 108 -0.49 -2.78 -16.91
C LYS A 108 0.94 -2.24 -17.00
N LEU A 109 1.96 -3.11 -16.90
CA LEU A 109 3.36 -2.68 -16.81
C LEU A 109 3.78 -1.78 -17.98
N ASP A 110 3.49 -2.19 -19.22
CA ASP A 110 3.89 -1.43 -20.41
C ASP A 110 3.22 -0.05 -20.48
N GLU A 111 1.93 0.01 -20.09
CA GLU A 111 1.17 1.26 -20.00
C GLU A 111 1.82 2.22 -18.99
N TRP A 112 2.11 1.73 -17.79
CA TRP A 112 2.67 2.53 -16.70
C TRP A 112 4.14 2.91 -16.91
N LYS A 113 4.93 2.06 -17.57
CA LYS A 113 6.27 2.43 -18.06
C LYS A 113 6.22 3.54 -19.09
N GLY A 114 5.27 3.47 -20.03
CA GLY A 114 5.06 4.54 -20.99
C GLY A 114 4.66 5.84 -20.31
N ASP A 115 3.85 5.76 -19.25
CA ASP A 115 3.41 6.92 -18.49
C ASP A 115 4.53 7.58 -17.68
N ILE A 116 5.31 6.82 -16.92
CA ILE A 116 6.41 7.38 -16.12
C ILE A 116 7.49 8.03 -17.00
N TRP A 117 7.71 7.50 -18.20
CA TRP A 117 8.56 8.12 -19.20
C TRP A 117 7.99 9.46 -19.69
N ARG A 118 6.69 9.52 -20.03
CA ARG A 118 6.05 10.76 -20.50
C ARG A 118 6.03 11.85 -19.43
N VAL A 119 5.75 11.49 -18.19
CA VAL A 119 5.56 12.45 -17.10
C VAL A 119 6.89 12.91 -16.51
N ALA A 120 7.86 12.00 -16.35
CA ALA A 120 9.08 12.26 -15.59
C ALA A 120 10.39 11.94 -16.35
N GLY A 121 10.33 11.39 -17.56
CA GLY A 121 11.51 11.04 -18.34
C GLY A 121 12.34 9.90 -17.72
N ILE A 122 11.72 9.05 -16.90
CA ILE A 122 12.41 7.95 -16.21
C ILE A 122 12.45 6.71 -17.13
N PRO A 123 13.63 6.26 -17.60
CA PRO A 123 13.73 5.04 -18.39
C PRO A 123 13.60 3.80 -17.49
N SER A 124 13.01 2.72 -18.02
CA SER A 124 12.82 1.45 -17.30
C SER A 124 13.07 0.24 -18.20
N PRO A 125 14.33 -0.23 -18.31
CA PRO A 125 14.70 -1.37 -19.13
C PRO A 125 13.82 -2.61 -18.84
N PRO A 126 13.42 -3.39 -19.86
CA PRO A 126 12.50 -4.51 -19.67
C PRO A 126 13.07 -5.64 -18.81
N ASN A 127 14.39 -5.82 -18.82
CA ASN A 127 15.11 -6.87 -18.10
C ASN A 127 15.41 -6.53 -16.62
N ASP A 128 15.06 -5.33 -16.16
CA ASP A 128 15.21 -4.94 -14.76
C ASP A 128 13.91 -5.24 -14.00
N GLN A 129 13.86 -6.41 -13.36
CA GLN A 129 12.69 -6.87 -12.65
C GLN A 129 12.38 -6.03 -11.40
N GLU A 130 13.41 -5.54 -10.70
CA GLU A 130 13.20 -4.72 -9.50
C GLU A 130 12.55 -3.39 -9.88
N THR A 131 13.03 -2.76 -10.96
CA THR A 131 12.39 -1.55 -11.50
C THR A 131 10.97 -1.83 -12.00
N ASN A 132 10.72 -2.96 -12.65
CA ASN A 132 9.38 -3.34 -13.11
C ASN A 132 8.40 -3.45 -11.94
N GLU A 133 8.78 -4.16 -10.88
CA GLU A 133 7.90 -4.35 -9.72
C GLU A 133 7.73 -3.05 -8.92
N ALA A 134 8.77 -2.21 -8.82
CA ALA A 134 8.67 -0.90 -8.20
C ALA A 134 7.68 0.01 -8.93
N ILE A 135 7.64 -0.03 -10.27
CA ILE A 135 6.65 0.71 -11.07
C ILE A 135 5.25 0.18 -10.81
N LEU A 136 5.04 -1.14 -10.88
CA LEU A 136 3.73 -1.75 -10.61
C LEU A 136 3.22 -1.39 -9.21
N PHE A 137 4.10 -1.52 -8.22
CA PHE A 137 3.78 -1.18 -6.83
C PHE A 137 3.47 0.30 -6.66
N GLY A 138 4.29 1.20 -7.23
CA GLY A 138 4.07 2.64 -7.16
C GLY A 138 2.72 3.07 -7.74
N TYR A 139 2.37 2.56 -8.93
CA TYR A 139 1.12 2.89 -9.60
C TYR A 139 -0.11 2.32 -8.89
N VAL A 140 -0.07 1.07 -8.39
CA VAL A 140 -1.22 0.52 -7.63
C VAL A 140 -1.43 1.26 -6.30
N VAL A 141 -0.35 1.68 -5.63
CA VAL A 141 -0.45 2.52 -4.42
C VAL A 141 -1.02 3.90 -4.77
N ALA A 142 -0.56 4.53 -5.84
CA ALA A 142 -1.09 5.82 -6.29
C ALA A 142 -2.59 5.73 -6.62
N TRP A 143 -3.01 4.66 -7.30
CA TRP A 143 -4.41 4.38 -7.59
C TRP A 143 -5.24 4.21 -6.31
N PHE A 144 -4.75 3.42 -5.35
CA PHE A 144 -5.41 3.28 -4.05
C PHE A 144 -5.58 4.64 -3.33
N LEU A 145 -4.53 5.46 -3.28
CA LEU A 145 -4.58 6.78 -2.65
C LEU A 145 -5.53 7.74 -3.37
N GLU A 146 -5.67 7.62 -4.69
CA GLU A 146 -6.67 8.34 -5.46
C GLU A 146 -8.09 7.95 -5.04
N GLU A 147 -8.37 6.64 -4.93
CA GLU A 147 -9.67 6.13 -4.49
C GLU A 147 -10.02 6.53 -3.05
N ILE A 148 -9.04 6.54 -2.15
CA ILE A 148 -9.18 7.10 -0.79
C ILE A 148 -9.51 8.59 -0.85
N THR A 149 -8.78 9.36 -1.66
CA THR A 149 -8.98 10.81 -1.77
C THR A 149 -10.36 11.18 -2.31
N LYS A 150 -10.90 10.40 -3.25
CA LYS A 150 -12.27 10.57 -3.78
C LYS A 150 -13.33 10.41 -2.68
N ARG A 151 -13.14 9.48 -1.75
CA ARG A 151 -14.11 9.12 -0.70
C ARG A 151 -13.99 9.96 0.57
N VAL A 152 -12.78 10.39 0.94
CA VAL A 152 -12.57 11.33 2.06
C VAL A 152 -13.09 12.75 1.74
N ARG A 153 -13.36 13.05 0.45
CA ARG A 153 -13.97 14.31 0.00
C ARG A 153 -15.50 14.31 0.00
N MET A 154 -16.15 13.17 0.27
CA MET A 154 -17.60 13.05 0.40
C MET A 154 -18.00 13.14 1.87
#